data_AF-A0A6G0ZEM8-F1
#
_entry.id   AF-A0A6G0ZEM8-F1
#
_cell.length_a   1.000
_cell.length_b   1.000
_cell.length_c   1.000
_cell.angle_alpha   90.00
_cell.angle_beta   90.00
_cell.angle_gamma   90.00
#
_symmetry.space_group_name_H-M   'P 1'
#
loop_
_entity.id
_entity.type
_entity.pdbx_description
1 polymer ?
#
loop_
_entity_poly.entity_id
_entity_poly.type
_entity_poly.pdbx_seq_one_letter_code
_entity_poly.pdbx_strand_id
1 'polypeptide(L)'
;FWVADYNVKTESEELYSTFAYWREPICDTKSSFSFENDCDDRESEVERLQTMIPNKLWYVPMNNNSNLNCTDMKKSEFEVKPILEEGNGDSKPSATELNGHDLIVPTILLDHYADMAGAFDDSDLASQCACMLPAVLVTIGPTHWPLLRHTYYVLASHRSWKVRRKAASYIHKLAIYIGEEATSRDLLPIFESLVLDLDEVRSGAIDNFAAFLKMLSVTVRSDLAPMMCRFLKTDYEWNWRFRQNFCEQLAESLHLFTPLDMYHHIHEVCLSLLMDRISSVRQSALSLVPELLVVLNKNLSLKRLMLNELVTRFGQADLWSRRQMFAQICSYILNYGERCLSTADFNNELMPCLLNLGSDRVPNVRLMVAKTLYTHVVNNSVFMDLQNPQHNVLTETLTRLRRDEDRDVRYFADSNRGFGISAN
;
A
#
# COMPACT_ATOMS: atom_id res chain seq x y z
N PHE A 1 2.93 46.04 -12.25
CA PHE A 1 3.52 46.83 -11.14
C PHE A 1 3.60 45.91 -9.93
N TRP A 2 4.71 45.32 -9.50
CA TRP A 2 6.14 45.55 -9.74
C TRP A 2 6.86 44.19 -9.83
N VAL A 3 7.88 44.14 -10.67
CA VAL A 3 8.97 43.14 -10.70
C VAL A 3 10.12 43.73 -9.88
N ALA A 4 10.85 42.91 -9.12
CA ALA A 4 12.26 43.15 -8.82
C ALA A 4 12.97 41.83 -8.46
N ASP A 5 13.96 41.49 -9.28
CA ASP A 5 14.99 40.48 -9.09
C ASP A 5 15.80 40.69 -7.81
N TYR A 6 16.33 39.61 -7.22
CA TYR A 6 17.75 39.58 -6.83
C TYR A 6 18.31 38.15 -6.87
N ASN A 7 19.37 38.05 -7.65
CA ASN A 7 20.21 36.91 -7.92
C ASN A 7 21.29 36.84 -6.83
N VAL A 8 21.36 35.76 -6.05
CA VAL A 8 22.53 35.44 -5.21
C VAL A 8 22.86 33.97 -5.40
N LYS A 9 23.93 33.73 -6.16
CA LYS A 9 24.64 32.46 -6.24
C LYS A 9 25.35 32.22 -4.91
N THR A 10 25.18 31.03 -4.34
CA THR A 10 26.09 30.49 -3.32
C THR A 10 26.58 29.14 -3.80
N GLU A 11 27.91 29.04 -3.88
CA GLU A 11 28.72 27.94 -4.35
C GLU A 11 28.51 26.67 -3.51
N SER A 12 28.00 25.59 -4.12
CA SER A 12 28.22 24.21 -3.64
C SER A 12 27.95 23.14 -4.71
N GLU A 13 28.11 23.47 -6.00
CA GLU A 13 27.97 22.54 -7.13
C GLU A 13 29.33 22.14 -7.71
N GLU A 14 30.25 21.63 -6.89
CA GLU A 14 31.43 20.91 -7.36
C GLU A 14 31.77 19.81 -6.36
N LEU A 15 31.22 18.60 -6.54
CA LEU A 15 31.79 17.35 -6.00
C LEU A 15 31.11 16.04 -6.48
N TYR A 16 30.19 16.08 -7.44
CA TYR A 16 29.65 14.87 -8.07
C TYR A 16 30.20 14.72 -9.48
N SER A 17 31.39 14.12 -9.63
CA SER A 17 31.83 13.37 -10.82
C SER A 17 33.29 12.91 -10.70
N THR A 18 33.59 11.83 -9.96
CA THR A 18 34.77 11.00 -10.29
C THR A 18 34.68 9.62 -9.66
N PHE A 19 34.22 8.63 -10.43
CA PHE A 19 34.67 7.25 -10.24
C PHE A 19 34.89 6.63 -11.62
N ALA A 20 36.16 6.63 -12.03
CA ALA A 20 36.67 5.86 -13.15
C ALA A 20 37.38 4.62 -12.60
N TYR A 21 36.92 3.42 -12.96
CA TYR A 21 37.76 2.24 -12.92
C TYR A 21 37.54 1.39 -14.18
N TRP A 22 38.66 1.17 -14.84
CA TRP A 22 38.91 0.33 -16.00
C TRP A 22 38.53 -1.13 -15.74
N ARG A 23 37.93 -1.81 -16.72
CA ARG A 23 37.85 -3.28 -16.78
C ARG A 23 38.60 -3.79 -18.00
N GLU A 24 39.40 -4.83 -17.80
CA GLU A 24 39.66 -5.88 -18.78
C GLU A 24 38.93 -7.18 -18.34
N PRO A 25 38.64 -8.14 -19.25
CA PRO A 25 37.55 -9.10 -19.10
C PRO A 25 37.89 -10.34 -18.25
N ILE A 26 36.87 -10.91 -17.59
CA ILE A 26 36.97 -12.15 -16.82
C ILE A 26 36.56 -13.34 -17.72
N CYS A 27 37.35 -14.40 -17.71
CA CYS A 27 37.13 -15.67 -18.41
C CYS A 27 35.95 -16.49 -17.86
N ASP A 28 35.26 -17.19 -18.76
CA ASP A 28 34.22 -18.18 -18.48
C ASP A 28 34.76 -19.47 -17.86
N THR A 29 34.08 -19.99 -16.83
CA THR A 29 34.03 -21.43 -16.57
C THR A 29 32.62 -21.87 -16.13
N LYS A 30 32.11 -22.85 -16.87
CA LYS A 30 30.92 -23.65 -16.59
C LYS A 30 31.26 -24.73 -15.57
N SER A 31 30.37 -25.01 -14.62
CA SER A 31 30.21 -26.37 -14.10
C SER A 31 28.82 -26.60 -13.49
N SER A 32 28.11 -27.52 -14.13
CA SER A 32 26.98 -28.34 -13.67
C SER A 32 27.22 -29.05 -12.34
N PHE A 33 26.20 -29.21 -11.48
CA PHE A 33 25.66 -30.53 -11.08
C PHE A 33 24.43 -30.43 -10.16
N SER A 34 23.73 -31.56 -10.06
CA SER A 34 22.33 -31.84 -9.71
C SER A 34 22.01 -32.05 -8.22
N PHE A 35 20.70 -31.97 -7.94
CA PHE A 35 19.96 -32.22 -6.69
C PHE A 35 20.06 -33.66 -6.15
N GLU A 36 19.87 -33.79 -4.83
CA GLU A 36 19.10 -34.88 -4.19
C GLU A 36 18.38 -34.32 -2.95
N ASN A 37 17.07 -34.59 -2.85
CA ASN A 37 16.17 -34.26 -1.75
C ASN A 37 16.12 -35.44 -0.77
N ASP A 38 15.90 -35.16 0.52
CA ASP A 38 15.19 -36.08 1.41
C ASP A 38 14.66 -35.36 2.66
N CYS A 39 13.60 -35.95 3.24
CA CYS A 39 13.00 -35.76 4.57
C CYS A 39 11.63 -35.05 4.64
N ASP A 40 10.60 -35.87 4.39
CA ASP A 40 9.24 -35.82 4.95
C ASP A 40 9.25 -35.89 6.49
N ASP A 41 8.39 -35.10 7.15
CA ASP A 41 7.70 -35.39 8.44
C ASP A 41 6.98 -34.16 9.07
N ARG A 42 6.64 -33.11 8.29
CA ARG A 42 5.93 -31.90 8.80
C ARG A 42 4.54 -31.64 8.20
N GLU A 43 3.91 -32.63 7.55
CA GLU A 43 2.61 -32.44 6.86
C GLU A 43 1.35 -32.66 7.74
N SER A 44 1.49 -33.26 8.92
CA SER A 44 0.34 -33.70 9.75
C SER A 44 -0.51 -32.56 10.36
N GLU A 45 0.04 -31.37 10.56
CA GLU A 45 -0.67 -30.27 11.25
C GLU A 45 -1.27 -29.23 10.30
N VAL A 46 -0.77 -29.13 9.06
CA VAL A 46 -1.27 -28.24 8.00
C VAL A 46 -2.60 -28.76 7.42
N GLU A 47 -2.76 -30.08 7.27
CA GLU A 47 -4.01 -30.69 6.78
C GLU A 47 -5.18 -30.50 7.75
N ARG A 48 -4.92 -30.42 9.06
CA ARG A 48 -5.98 -30.18 10.07
C ARG A 48 -6.58 -28.78 9.99
N LEU A 49 -5.82 -27.78 9.54
CA LEU A 49 -6.30 -26.41 9.37
C LEU A 49 -7.07 -26.21 8.06
N GLN A 50 -6.74 -26.98 7.02
CA GLN A 50 -7.42 -26.93 5.73
C GLN A 50 -8.86 -27.47 5.77
N THR A 51 -9.16 -28.39 6.68
CA THR A 51 -10.49 -29.04 6.78
C THR A 51 -11.55 -28.22 7.51
N MET A 52 -11.19 -27.09 8.14
CA MET A 52 -12.13 -26.19 8.84
C MET A 52 -12.62 -25.00 7.99
N ILE A 53 -12.18 -24.90 6.73
CA ILE A 53 -12.54 -23.80 5.82
C ILE A 53 -13.67 -24.28 4.90
N PRO A 54 -14.88 -23.66 4.91
CA PRO A 54 -15.92 -24.02 3.95
C PRO A 54 -15.43 -23.73 2.53
N ASN A 55 -15.52 -24.75 1.67
CA ASN A 55 -15.21 -24.67 0.24
C ASN A 55 -15.89 -23.45 -0.43
N LYS A 56 -15.12 -22.38 -0.64
CA LYS A 56 -15.31 -21.42 -1.72
C LYS A 56 -13.95 -21.17 -2.38
N LEU A 57 -13.93 -21.42 -3.68
CA LEU A 57 -12.78 -21.31 -4.59
C LEU A 57 -12.01 -20.02 -4.37
N TRP A 58 -10.79 -20.09 -3.84
CA TRP A 58 -9.71 -19.11 -4.08
C TRP A 58 -8.35 -19.54 -3.49
N TYR A 59 -8.24 -20.70 -2.82
CA TYR A 59 -6.95 -21.22 -2.37
C TYR A 59 -6.16 -21.85 -3.53
N VAL A 60 -5.06 -21.22 -3.94
CA VAL A 60 -4.03 -21.82 -4.81
C VAL A 60 -2.70 -21.81 -4.04
N PRO A 61 -2.13 -22.98 -3.67
CA PRO A 61 -0.80 -23.02 -3.08
C PRO A 61 0.25 -22.75 -4.16
N MET A 62 1.22 -21.87 -3.88
CA MET A 62 2.28 -21.50 -4.84
C MET A 62 3.67 -21.95 -4.34
N ASN A 63 4.41 -22.56 -5.27
CA ASN A 63 5.72 -23.18 -5.07
C ASN A 63 6.87 -22.15 -5.19
N ASN A 64 8.04 -22.44 -4.59
CA ASN A 64 9.16 -21.53 -4.32
C ASN A 64 9.91 -20.92 -5.52
N ASN A 65 9.42 -21.07 -6.75
CA ASN A 65 10.05 -20.50 -7.95
C ASN A 65 9.00 -20.02 -8.94
N SER A 66 8.46 -18.82 -8.73
CA SER A 66 7.77 -18.09 -9.79
C SER A 66 7.79 -16.58 -9.56
N ASN A 67 8.22 -15.86 -10.60
CA ASN A 67 7.72 -14.50 -10.84
C ASN A 67 6.19 -14.56 -10.78
N LEU A 68 5.57 -13.62 -10.06
CA LEU A 68 4.13 -13.45 -10.01
C LEU A 68 3.55 -13.37 -11.44
N ASN A 69 3.08 -14.50 -11.97
CA ASN A 69 2.06 -14.49 -13.00
C ASN A 69 0.72 -14.28 -12.29
N CYS A 70 0.50 -13.03 -11.87
CA CYS A 70 -0.83 -12.47 -11.65
C CYS A 70 -1.54 -12.29 -13.01
N THR A 71 -1.39 -13.23 -13.93
CA THR A 71 -1.91 -13.19 -15.31
C THR A 71 -3.17 -14.03 -15.47
N ASP A 72 -3.47 -14.94 -14.53
CA ASP A 72 -4.55 -15.90 -14.69
C ASP A 72 -5.76 -15.63 -13.78
N MET A 73 -5.90 -14.42 -13.23
CA MET A 73 -7.23 -13.95 -12.84
C MET A 73 -7.97 -13.56 -14.12
N LYS A 74 -8.82 -14.46 -14.61
CA LYS A 74 -9.56 -14.27 -15.86
C LYS A 74 -10.28 -12.93 -15.81
N LYS A 75 -10.18 -12.17 -16.91
CA LYS A 75 -10.94 -10.93 -17.17
C LYS A 75 -12.44 -11.02 -16.80
N SER A 76 -12.99 -12.24 -16.79
CA SER A 76 -14.38 -12.57 -16.48
C SER A 76 -14.73 -12.67 -14.98
N GLU A 77 -13.78 -12.74 -14.05
CA GLU A 77 -14.10 -12.93 -12.61
C GLU A 77 -14.51 -11.65 -11.89
N PHE A 78 -14.22 -10.49 -12.48
CA PHE A 78 -14.62 -9.18 -11.99
C PHE A 78 -14.95 -8.25 -13.17
N GLU A 79 -15.58 -8.80 -14.21
CA GLU A 79 -16.24 -7.99 -15.22
C GLU A 79 -17.34 -7.22 -14.48
N VAL A 80 -17.06 -5.97 -14.13
CA VAL A 80 -18.10 -5.01 -13.77
C VAL A 80 -19.00 -5.02 -15.00
N LYS A 81 -20.22 -5.54 -14.85
CA LYS A 81 -21.23 -5.41 -15.90
C LYS A 81 -21.14 -3.95 -16.33
N PRO A 82 -21.07 -3.64 -17.64
CA PRO A 82 -21.36 -2.28 -18.06
C PRO A 82 -22.63 -1.90 -17.30
N ILE A 83 -22.72 -0.68 -16.77
CA ILE A 83 -24.00 -0.18 -16.29
C ILE A 83 -24.86 -0.08 -17.55
N LEU A 84 -25.40 -1.23 -17.96
CA LEU A 84 -26.40 -1.38 -18.97
C LEU A 84 -27.63 -0.76 -18.33
N GLU A 85 -28.24 0.12 -19.10
CA GLU A 85 -29.53 0.76 -18.85
C GLU A 85 -30.63 -0.31 -18.64
N GLU A 86 -30.58 -1.06 -17.55
CA GLU A 86 -31.72 -1.87 -17.12
C GLU A 86 -32.53 -1.05 -16.13
N GLY A 87 -33.30 -0.12 -16.68
CA GLY A 87 -34.18 0.75 -15.91
C GLY A 87 -34.67 1.94 -16.72
N ASN A 88 -35.45 1.67 -17.77
CA ASN A 88 -36.55 2.52 -18.24
C ASN A 88 -36.32 4.05 -18.17
N GLY A 89 -35.59 4.63 -19.13
CA GLY A 89 -35.56 6.07 -19.39
C GLY A 89 -35.66 6.96 -18.15
N ASP A 90 -34.65 6.92 -17.27
CA ASP A 90 -34.54 7.88 -16.17
C ASP A 90 -34.20 9.26 -16.77
N SER A 91 -35.23 9.91 -17.32
CA SER A 91 -35.25 11.34 -17.52
C SER A 91 -34.79 11.99 -16.22
N LYS A 92 -33.85 12.94 -16.31
CA LYS A 92 -33.45 13.88 -15.25
C LYS A 92 -34.63 14.06 -14.29
N PRO A 93 -34.56 13.60 -13.03
CA PRO A 93 -35.65 13.84 -12.08
C PRO A 93 -35.83 15.35 -12.07
N SER A 94 -36.96 15.81 -12.61
CA SER A 94 -37.23 17.23 -12.69
C SER A 94 -37.29 17.72 -11.26
N ALA A 95 -36.70 18.87 -10.95
CA ALA A 95 -36.80 19.46 -9.62
C ALA A 95 -38.26 19.68 -9.16
N THR A 96 -39.22 19.51 -10.08
CA THR A 96 -40.66 19.49 -9.84
C THR A 96 -41.17 18.22 -9.13
N GLU A 97 -40.46 17.09 -9.16
CA GLU A 97 -40.89 15.81 -8.55
C GLU A 97 -40.47 15.66 -7.07
N LEU A 98 -39.46 16.43 -6.64
CA LEU A 98 -39.00 16.49 -5.25
C LEU A 98 -39.37 17.86 -4.68
N ASN A 99 -40.59 18.01 -4.13
CA ASN A 99 -41.10 19.20 -3.41
C ASN A 99 -40.22 20.46 -3.55
N GLY A 100 -40.18 21.06 -4.74
CA GLY A 100 -39.28 22.17 -5.07
C GLY A 100 -39.50 23.45 -4.25
N HIS A 101 -40.45 23.42 -3.32
CA HIS A 101 -40.78 24.50 -2.40
C HIS A 101 -39.81 24.64 -1.22
N ASP A 102 -38.95 23.65 -0.93
CA ASP A 102 -37.99 23.68 0.19
C ASP A 102 -36.53 23.97 -0.22
N LEU A 103 -36.25 24.17 -1.52
CA LEU A 103 -34.91 24.46 -2.02
C LEU A 103 -34.57 25.96 -1.85
N ILE A 104 -33.48 26.23 -1.14
CA ILE A 104 -32.92 27.59 -0.99
C ILE A 104 -32.41 28.13 -2.34
N VAL A 105 -31.96 27.24 -3.23
CA VAL A 105 -31.37 27.59 -4.54
C VAL A 105 -32.42 27.41 -5.65
N PRO A 106 -32.64 28.42 -6.52
CA PRO A 106 -33.51 28.28 -7.68
C PRO A 106 -33.12 27.11 -8.59
N THR A 107 -34.10 26.31 -8.99
CA THR A 107 -33.92 25.09 -9.79
C THR A 107 -33.27 25.35 -11.14
N ILE A 108 -33.55 26.51 -11.75
CA ILE A 108 -32.91 26.96 -13.00
C ILE A 108 -31.38 27.03 -12.90
N LEU A 109 -30.83 27.35 -11.73
CA LEU A 109 -29.38 27.39 -11.52
C LEU A 109 -28.78 25.99 -11.45
N LEU A 110 -29.53 25.02 -10.90
CA LEU A 110 -29.12 23.60 -10.89
C LEU A 110 -29.18 23.02 -12.29
N ASP A 111 -30.18 23.40 -13.09
CA ASP A 111 -30.27 23.01 -14.49
C ASP A 111 -29.09 23.55 -15.29
N HIS A 112 -28.80 24.85 -15.17
CA HIS A 112 -27.61 25.45 -15.79
C HIS A 112 -26.32 24.79 -15.33
N TYR A 113 -26.20 24.45 -14.04
CA TYR A 113 -25.03 23.74 -13.53
C TYR A 113 -24.86 22.36 -14.15
N ALA A 114 -25.96 21.60 -14.29
CA ALA A 114 -25.95 20.29 -14.94
C ALA A 114 -25.58 20.40 -16.44
N ASP A 115 -26.07 21.43 -17.13
CA ASP A 115 -25.74 21.69 -18.53
C ASP A 115 -24.26 22.03 -18.70
N MET A 116 -23.69 22.85 -17.80
CA MET A 116 -22.25 23.14 -17.79
C MET A 116 -21.40 21.89 -17.52
N ALA A 117 -21.85 21.02 -16.62
CA ALA A 117 -21.19 19.75 -16.33
C ALA A 117 -21.23 18.77 -17.52
N GLY A 118 -22.29 18.82 -18.33
CA GLY A 118 -22.48 18.03 -19.54
C GLY A 118 -21.90 18.66 -20.82
N ALA A 119 -21.30 19.85 -20.73
CA ALA A 119 -20.72 20.55 -21.87
C ALA A 119 -19.47 19.83 -22.38
N PHE A 120 -19.64 18.86 -23.27
CA PHE A 120 -18.56 18.02 -23.78
C PHE A 120 -17.42 18.81 -24.43
N ASP A 121 -17.72 19.95 -25.04
CA ASP A 121 -16.75 20.78 -25.77
C ASP A 121 -15.88 21.66 -24.87
N ASP A 122 -16.31 21.92 -23.62
CA ASP A 122 -15.53 22.70 -22.66
C ASP A 122 -15.11 21.84 -21.46
N SER A 123 -14.01 21.12 -21.64
CA SER A 123 -13.48 20.25 -20.58
C SER A 123 -12.97 21.01 -19.36
N ASP A 124 -12.65 22.29 -19.49
CA ASP A 124 -12.17 23.10 -18.37
C ASP A 124 -13.35 23.53 -17.50
N LEU A 125 -14.47 23.93 -18.10
CA LEU A 125 -15.72 24.19 -17.40
C LEU A 125 -16.25 22.94 -16.69
N ALA A 126 -16.33 21.80 -17.40
CA ALA A 126 -16.77 20.55 -16.80
C ALA A 126 -15.85 20.10 -15.64
N SER A 127 -14.54 20.34 -15.76
CA SER A 127 -13.56 20.07 -14.70
C SER A 127 -13.80 20.95 -13.45
N GLN A 128 -14.19 22.21 -13.64
CA GLN A 128 -14.59 23.10 -12.55
C GLN A 128 -15.89 22.63 -11.90
N CYS A 129 -16.87 22.19 -12.69
CA CYS A 129 -18.08 21.55 -12.17
C CYS A 129 -17.76 20.30 -11.32
N ALA A 130 -16.87 19.41 -11.77
CA ALA A 130 -16.45 18.27 -10.95
C ALA A 130 -15.84 18.69 -9.61
N CYS A 131 -15.03 19.75 -9.60
CA CYS A 131 -14.44 20.30 -8.37
C CYS A 131 -15.46 20.93 -7.42
N MET A 132 -16.45 21.65 -7.97
CA MET A 132 -17.41 22.43 -7.18
C MET A 132 -18.64 21.62 -6.74
N LEU A 133 -18.87 20.44 -7.32
CA LEU A 133 -20.06 19.63 -7.03
C LEU A 133 -20.27 19.36 -5.52
N PRO A 134 -19.25 19.03 -4.71
CA PRO A 134 -19.46 18.87 -3.27
C PRO A 134 -19.95 20.15 -2.58
N ALA A 135 -19.50 21.33 -3.03
CA ALA A 135 -19.96 22.60 -2.48
C ALA A 135 -21.41 22.91 -2.90
N VAL A 136 -21.78 22.58 -4.14
CA VAL A 136 -23.17 22.69 -4.62
C VAL A 136 -24.08 21.78 -3.78
N LEU A 137 -23.67 20.53 -3.54
CA LEU A 137 -24.40 19.58 -2.69
C LEU A 137 -24.60 20.11 -1.26
N VAL A 138 -23.56 20.67 -0.65
CA VAL A 138 -23.66 21.28 0.68
C VAL A 138 -24.63 22.46 0.68
N THR A 139 -24.62 23.26 -0.39
CA THR A 139 -25.47 24.45 -0.51
C THR A 139 -26.95 24.10 -0.63
N ILE A 140 -27.29 23.07 -1.42
CA ILE A 140 -28.68 22.61 -1.56
C ILE A 140 -29.10 21.68 -0.42
N GLY A 141 -28.16 21.10 0.32
CA GLY A 141 -28.40 20.14 1.39
C GLY A 141 -28.23 18.68 0.92
N PRO A 142 -27.61 17.79 1.72
CA PRO A 142 -27.33 16.41 1.31
C PRO A 142 -28.56 15.57 0.96
N THR A 143 -29.71 15.87 1.54
CA THR A 143 -31.00 15.21 1.24
C THR A 143 -31.40 15.35 -0.23
N HIS A 144 -30.88 16.38 -0.91
CA HIS A 144 -31.14 16.66 -2.32
C HIS A 144 -30.11 16.04 -3.27
N TRP A 145 -29.25 15.12 -2.79
CA TRP A 145 -28.34 14.34 -3.63
C TRP A 145 -28.98 13.75 -4.91
N PRO A 146 -30.23 13.22 -4.89
CA PRO A 146 -30.86 12.72 -6.11
C PRO A 146 -30.89 13.71 -7.29
N LEU A 147 -30.94 15.02 -7.02
CA LEU A 147 -30.89 16.06 -8.06
C LEU A 147 -29.52 16.19 -8.73
N LEU A 148 -28.43 15.84 -8.03
CA LEU A 148 -27.05 15.95 -8.51
C LEU A 148 -26.44 14.62 -8.92
N ARG A 149 -27.09 13.49 -8.57
CA ARG A 149 -26.59 12.13 -8.86
C ARG A 149 -26.26 11.94 -10.33
N HIS A 150 -27.19 12.30 -11.23
CA HIS A 150 -26.98 12.17 -12.67
C HIS A 150 -25.85 13.10 -13.16
N THR A 151 -25.80 14.34 -12.66
CA THR A 151 -24.72 15.28 -12.99
C THR A 151 -23.35 14.72 -12.62
N TYR A 152 -23.23 14.08 -11.45
CA TYR A 152 -21.98 13.43 -11.06
C TYR A 152 -21.62 12.26 -11.97
N TYR A 153 -22.59 11.42 -12.34
CA TYR A 153 -22.39 10.33 -13.28
C TYR A 153 -21.85 10.82 -14.65
N VAL A 154 -22.43 11.91 -15.17
CA VAL A 154 -21.97 12.54 -16.43
C VAL A 154 -20.52 13.02 -16.31
N LEU A 155 -20.15 13.65 -15.20
CA LEU A 155 -18.78 14.11 -14.95
C LEU A 155 -17.80 12.94 -14.82
N ALA A 156 -18.18 11.88 -14.10
CA ALA A 156 -17.36 10.69 -13.90
C ALA A 156 -17.20 9.86 -15.20
N SER A 157 -18.15 9.96 -16.12
CA SER A 157 -18.13 9.27 -17.43
C SER A 157 -17.70 10.17 -18.58
N HIS A 158 -17.19 11.36 -18.29
CA HIS A 158 -16.90 12.37 -19.30
C HIS A 158 -15.77 11.94 -20.27
N ARG A 159 -15.86 12.33 -21.54
CA ARG A 159 -14.87 11.96 -22.59
C ARG A 159 -13.42 12.34 -22.24
N SER A 160 -13.25 13.47 -21.55
CA SER A 160 -11.95 13.97 -21.12
C SER A 160 -11.54 13.34 -19.80
N TRP A 161 -10.41 12.63 -19.79
CA TRP A 161 -9.81 12.04 -18.59
C TRP A 161 -9.51 13.08 -17.51
N LYS A 162 -9.28 14.35 -17.86
CA LYS A 162 -9.06 15.43 -16.89
C LYS A 162 -10.30 15.69 -16.02
N VAL A 163 -11.49 15.64 -16.62
CA VAL A 163 -12.77 15.80 -15.91
C VAL A 163 -13.01 14.59 -15.01
N ARG A 164 -12.82 13.37 -15.55
CA ARG A 164 -12.96 12.13 -14.76
C ARG A 164 -11.99 12.08 -13.58
N ARG A 165 -10.74 12.50 -13.78
CA ARG A 165 -9.76 12.65 -12.69
C ARG A 165 -10.26 13.60 -11.61
N LYS A 166 -10.83 14.76 -11.99
CA LYS A 166 -11.41 15.69 -11.02
C LYS A 166 -12.59 15.06 -10.28
N ALA A 167 -13.49 14.36 -10.97
CA ALA A 167 -14.59 13.65 -10.33
C ALA A 167 -14.06 12.62 -9.30
N ALA A 168 -13.07 11.82 -9.69
CA ALA A 168 -12.40 10.86 -8.83
C ALA A 168 -11.77 11.51 -7.57
N SER A 169 -11.04 12.63 -7.74
CA SER A 169 -10.41 13.36 -6.63
C SER A 169 -11.39 13.85 -5.56
N TYR A 170 -12.66 14.08 -5.90
CA TYR A 170 -13.66 14.64 -4.97
C TYR A 170 -14.75 13.65 -4.55
N ILE A 171 -14.71 12.40 -5.02
CA ILE A 171 -15.73 11.38 -4.71
C ILE A 171 -15.90 11.15 -3.20
N HIS A 172 -14.80 11.15 -2.44
CA HIS A 172 -14.81 10.98 -0.99
C HIS A 172 -15.58 12.08 -0.26
N LYS A 173 -15.57 13.34 -0.78
CA LYS A 173 -16.33 14.44 -0.18
C LYS A 173 -17.83 14.24 -0.35
N LEU A 174 -18.24 13.80 -1.54
CA LEU A 174 -19.64 13.46 -1.79
C LEU A 174 -20.07 12.33 -0.86
N ALA A 175 -19.26 11.28 -0.72
CA ALA A 175 -19.52 10.16 0.16
C ALA A 175 -19.75 10.61 1.62
N ILE A 176 -18.88 11.48 2.14
CA ILE A 176 -19.00 12.05 3.49
C ILE A 176 -20.35 12.79 3.67
N TYR A 177 -20.80 13.55 2.68
CA TYR A 177 -22.04 14.33 2.80
C TYR A 177 -23.30 13.47 2.67
N ILE A 178 -23.32 12.48 1.76
CA ILE A 178 -24.54 11.70 1.47
C ILE A 178 -24.72 10.49 2.40
N GLY A 179 -23.68 10.09 3.13
CA GLY A 179 -23.71 8.98 4.08
C GLY A 179 -23.54 7.59 3.44
N GLU A 180 -23.48 6.57 4.28
CA GLU A 180 -23.08 5.19 3.90
C GLU A 180 -24.02 4.54 2.87
N GLU A 181 -25.35 4.64 3.07
CA GLU A 181 -26.34 4.00 2.20
C GLU A 181 -26.29 4.56 0.77
N ALA A 182 -26.30 5.88 0.63
CA ALA A 182 -26.24 6.53 -0.68
C ALA A 182 -24.86 6.38 -1.33
N THR A 183 -23.78 6.36 -0.53
CA THR A 183 -22.42 6.07 -1.05
C THR A 183 -22.36 4.68 -1.66
N SER A 184 -22.86 3.67 -0.94
CA SER A 184 -22.84 2.28 -1.39
C SER A 184 -23.72 2.06 -2.63
N ARG A 185 -24.87 2.72 -2.71
CA ARG A 185 -25.79 2.60 -3.85
C ARG A 185 -25.31 3.36 -5.09
N ASP A 186 -24.89 4.63 -4.91
CA ASP A 186 -24.72 5.56 -6.03
C ASP A 186 -23.25 5.83 -6.39
N LEU A 187 -22.36 5.91 -5.39
CA LEU A 187 -20.96 6.29 -5.62
C LEU A 187 -20.03 5.08 -5.79
N LEU A 188 -20.31 3.97 -5.12
CA LEU A 188 -19.49 2.78 -5.20
C LEU A 188 -19.36 2.23 -6.64
N PRO A 189 -20.43 2.07 -7.43
CA PRO A 189 -20.28 1.60 -8.82
C PRO A 189 -19.44 2.54 -9.69
N ILE A 190 -19.51 3.85 -9.41
CA ILE A 190 -18.70 4.87 -10.08
C ILE A 190 -17.24 4.78 -9.63
N PHE A 191 -16.99 4.57 -8.33
CA PHE A 191 -15.65 4.36 -7.81
C PHE A 191 -14.99 3.15 -8.48
N GLU A 192 -15.70 2.03 -8.56
CA GLU A 192 -15.19 0.81 -9.21
C GLU A 192 -14.84 1.02 -10.68
N SER A 193 -15.62 1.81 -11.42
CA SER A 193 -15.30 2.15 -12.81
C SER A 193 -14.08 3.07 -12.92
N LEU A 194 -13.94 4.05 -12.02
CA LEU A 194 -12.78 4.96 -11.97
C LEU A 194 -11.48 4.23 -11.61
N VAL A 195 -11.54 3.15 -10.81
CA VAL A 195 -10.38 2.29 -10.49
C VAL A 195 -9.87 1.52 -11.71
N LEU A 196 -10.73 1.31 -12.71
CA LEU A 196 -10.41 0.63 -13.97
C LEU A 196 -10.03 1.60 -15.11
N ASP A 197 -9.97 2.90 -14.84
CA ASP A 197 -9.65 3.94 -15.81
C ASP A 197 -8.12 4.09 -16.00
N LEU A 198 -7.67 5.13 -16.71
CA LEU A 198 -6.26 5.49 -16.86
C LEU A 198 -5.62 5.82 -15.49
N ASP A 199 -4.32 5.58 -15.36
CA ASP A 199 -3.55 5.88 -14.14
C ASP A 199 -3.74 7.32 -13.64
N GLU A 200 -3.86 8.30 -14.54
CA GLU A 200 -4.09 9.69 -14.16
C GLU A 200 -5.44 9.90 -13.47
N VAL A 201 -6.48 9.16 -13.87
CA VAL A 201 -7.81 9.21 -13.25
C VAL A 201 -7.80 8.42 -11.95
N ARG A 202 -7.23 7.21 -11.98
CA ARG A 202 -7.05 6.34 -10.81
C ARG A 202 -6.28 7.04 -9.70
N SER A 203 -5.29 7.88 -10.04
CA SER A 203 -4.56 8.69 -9.06
C SER A 203 -5.49 9.60 -8.28
N GLY A 204 -6.51 10.18 -8.92
CA GLY A 204 -7.52 10.99 -8.23
C GLY A 204 -8.34 10.17 -7.23
N ALA A 205 -8.68 8.92 -7.57
CA ALA A 205 -9.38 8.01 -6.66
C ALA A 205 -8.50 7.59 -5.47
N ILE A 206 -7.20 7.41 -5.69
CA ILE A 206 -6.24 7.03 -4.63
C ILE A 206 -6.05 8.14 -3.61
N ASP A 207 -5.90 9.41 -4.04
CA ASP A 207 -5.51 10.53 -3.16
C ASP A 207 -6.34 10.65 -1.86
N ASN A 208 -7.58 10.15 -1.86
CA ASN A 208 -8.47 10.14 -0.69
C ASN A 208 -9.16 8.78 -0.51
N PHE A 209 -8.48 7.71 -0.88
CA PHE A 209 -9.00 6.35 -0.85
C PHE A 209 -9.39 5.91 0.56
N ALA A 210 -8.55 6.19 1.56
CA ALA A 210 -8.85 5.86 2.95
C ALA A 210 -10.11 6.59 3.46
N ALA A 211 -10.31 7.85 3.05
CA ALA A 211 -11.50 8.61 3.41
C ALA A 211 -12.77 8.05 2.76
N PHE A 212 -12.69 7.61 1.49
CA PHE A 212 -13.81 6.95 0.82
C PHE A 212 -14.18 5.62 1.48
N LEU A 213 -13.21 4.75 1.78
CA LEU A 213 -13.45 3.47 2.44
C LEU A 213 -14.10 3.62 3.82
N LYS A 214 -13.84 4.70 4.56
CA LYS A 214 -14.48 4.99 5.85
C LYS A 214 -15.99 5.18 5.73
N MET A 215 -16.49 5.56 4.56
CA MET A 215 -17.91 5.76 4.28
C MET A 215 -18.63 4.48 3.84
N LEU A 216 -17.94 3.34 3.78
CA LEU A 216 -18.50 2.05 3.39
C LEU A 216 -18.61 1.13 4.60
N SER A 217 -19.68 0.33 4.59
CA SER A 217 -19.89 -0.71 5.60
C SER A 217 -18.79 -1.78 5.53
N VAL A 218 -18.59 -2.52 6.62
CA VAL A 218 -17.59 -3.60 6.67
C VAL A 218 -17.83 -4.64 5.58
N THR A 219 -19.09 -5.00 5.31
CA THR A 219 -19.42 -6.02 4.30
C THR A 219 -19.03 -5.56 2.90
N VAL A 220 -19.34 -4.31 2.55
CA VAL A 220 -19.00 -3.73 1.26
C VAL A 220 -17.48 -3.60 1.10
N ARG A 221 -16.76 -3.24 2.16
CA ARG A 221 -15.29 -3.22 2.14
C ARG A 221 -14.68 -4.60 1.93
N SER A 222 -15.23 -5.64 2.53
CA SER A 222 -14.78 -7.01 2.31
C SER A 222 -14.98 -7.42 0.84
N ASP A 223 -16.12 -7.07 0.23
CA ASP A 223 -16.37 -7.31 -1.19
C ASP A 223 -15.40 -6.55 -2.11
N LEU A 224 -14.98 -5.34 -1.70
CA LEU A 224 -13.98 -4.52 -2.39
C LEU A 224 -12.54 -4.99 -2.19
N ALA A 225 -12.22 -5.74 -1.13
CA ALA A 225 -10.84 -6.08 -0.76
C ALA A 225 -10.04 -6.78 -1.89
N PRO A 226 -10.61 -7.71 -2.69
CA PRO A 226 -9.92 -8.27 -3.85
C PRO A 226 -9.46 -7.24 -4.88
N MET A 227 -10.16 -6.10 -4.98
CA MET A 227 -9.85 -5.03 -5.93
C MET A 227 -8.52 -4.32 -5.62
N MET A 228 -8.02 -4.42 -4.38
CA MET A 228 -6.79 -3.73 -3.97
C MET A 228 -5.58 -4.11 -4.84
N CYS A 229 -5.54 -5.34 -5.35
CA CYS A 229 -4.45 -5.80 -6.21
C CYS A 229 -4.36 -5.02 -7.53
N ARG A 230 -5.46 -4.38 -7.98
CA ARG A 230 -5.47 -3.60 -9.23
C ARG A 230 -4.51 -2.42 -9.15
N PHE A 231 -4.35 -1.81 -7.98
CA PHE A 231 -3.44 -0.68 -7.78
C PHE A 231 -1.95 -1.04 -7.83
N LEU A 232 -1.60 -2.34 -7.85
CA LEU A 232 -0.23 -2.79 -8.09
C LEU A 232 0.19 -2.60 -9.55
N LYS A 233 -0.75 -2.74 -10.48
CA LYS A 233 -0.51 -2.62 -11.91
C LYS A 233 -0.87 -1.22 -12.38
N THR A 234 0.13 -0.54 -12.92
CA THR A 234 0.03 0.77 -13.54
C THR A 234 0.15 0.63 -15.05
N ASP A 235 -0.47 1.54 -15.80
CA ASP A 235 -0.38 1.61 -17.28
C ASP A 235 1.08 1.62 -17.73
N TYR A 236 1.91 2.32 -16.95
CA TYR A 236 3.35 2.36 -17.16
C TYR A 236 4.10 1.94 -15.90
N GLU A 237 5.13 1.10 -16.07
CA GLU A 237 5.89 0.59 -14.93
C GLU A 237 6.60 1.72 -14.14
N TRP A 238 6.90 2.85 -14.77
CA TRP A 238 7.54 4.02 -14.16
C TRP A 238 6.59 4.92 -13.37
N ASN A 239 5.29 4.64 -13.33
CA ASN A 239 4.33 5.32 -12.45
C ASN A 239 4.49 4.85 -11.00
N TRP A 240 5.71 4.88 -10.48
CA TRP A 240 6.04 4.47 -9.12
C TRP A 240 5.46 5.42 -8.07
N ARG A 241 5.27 6.71 -8.41
CA ARG A 241 4.60 7.67 -7.52
C ARG A 241 3.15 7.30 -7.23
N PHE A 242 2.46 6.72 -8.22
CA PHE A 242 1.12 6.18 -8.02
C PHE A 242 1.14 5.07 -6.97
N ARG A 243 2.04 4.10 -7.12
CA ARG A 243 2.17 2.97 -6.18
C ARG A 243 2.64 3.43 -4.80
N GLN A 244 3.49 4.46 -4.74
CA GLN A 244 3.90 5.08 -3.48
C GLN A 244 2.71 5.72 -2.75
N ASN A 245 1.93 6.55 -3.43
CA ASN A 245 0.71 7.16 -2.87
C ASN A 245 -0.28 6.06 -2.44
N PHE A 246 -0.42 5.00 -3.24
CA PHE A 246 -1.22 3.85 -2.85
C PHE A 246 -0.74 3.20 -1.55
N CYS A 247 0.57 3.04 -1.31
CA CYS A 247 1.09 2.57 -0.02
C CYS A 247 0.61 3.43 1.15
N GLU A 248 0.72 4.76 1.01
CA GLU A 248 0.37 5.72 2.06
C GLU A 248 -1.14 5.63 2.39
N GLN A 249 -1.98 5.62 1.36
CA GLN A 249 -3.44 5.49 1.52
C GLN A 249 -3.88 4.11 2.02
N LEU A 250 -3.18 3.06 1.60
CA LEU A 250 -3.44 1.71 2.09
C LEU A 250 -3.12 1.64 3.59
N ALA A 251 -1.97 2.16 4.03
CA ALA A 251 -1.59 2.19 5.45
C ALA A 251 -2.65 2.84 6.33
N GLU A 252 -3.23 3.97 5.88
CA GLU A 252 -4.30 4.67 6.60
C GLU A 252 -5.63 3.90 6.64
N SER A 253 -5.82 2.90 5.78
CA SER A 253 -7.09 2.17 5.63
C SER A 253 -7.04 0.71 6.07
N LEU A 254 -5.86 0.13 6.35
CA LEU A 254 -5.74 -1.29 6.74
C LEU A 254 -6.65 -1.66 7.92
N HIS A 255 -6.78 -0.77 8.91
CA HIS A 255 -7.62 -0.99 10.10
C HIS A 255 -9.14 -1.13 9.81
N LEU A 256 -9.58 -0.75 8.61
CA LEU A 256 -10.97 -0.83 8.17
C LEU A 256 -11.36 -2.25 7.72
N PHE A 257 -10.39 -3.10 7.40
CA PHE A 257 -10.58 -4.46 6.91
C PHE A 257 -10.59 -5.49 8.04
N THR A 258 -11.21 -6.65 7.79
CA THR A 258 -11.19 -7.76 8.74
C THR A 258 -9.86 -8.53 8.64
N PRO A 259 -9.49 -9.32 9.67
CA PRO A 259 -8.31 -10.19 9.58
C PRO A 259 -8.39 -11.19 8.43
N LEU A 260 -9.60 -11.58 8.02
CA LEU A 260 -9.83 -12.51 6.92
C LEU A 260 -9.55 -11.84 5.57
N ASP A 261 -10.07 -10.63 5.36
CA ASP A 261 -9.76 -9.82 4.17
C ASP A 261 -8.25 -9.56 4.07
N MET A 262 -7.62 -9.28 5.22
CA MET A 262 -6.18 -9.08 5.30
C MET A 262 -5.42 -10.30 4.77
N TYR A 263 -5.75 -11.49 5.29
CA TYR A 263 -5.07 -12.72 4.94
C TYR A 263 -5.45 -13.29 3.57
N HIS A 264 -6.61 -12.97 2.99
CA HIS A 264 -6.99 -13.50 1.68
C HIS A 264 -6.67 -12.57 0.51
N HIS A 265 -6.63 -11.26 0.76
CA HIS A 265 -6.55 -10.29 -0.34
C HIS A 265 -5.44 -9.26 -0.14
N ILE A 266 -5.30 -8.69 1.06
CA ILE A 266 -4.48 -7.48 1.24
C ILE A 266 -3.01 -7.81 1.53
N HIS A 267 -2.71 -8.92 2.22
CA HIS A 267 -1.32 -9.25 2.58
C HIS A 267 -0.42 -9.39 1.34
N GLU A 268 -0.86 -10.09 0.28
CA GLU A 268 -0.08 -10.21 -0.96
C GLU A 268 0.15 -8.85 -1.64
N VAL A 269 -0.79 -7.92 -1.50
CA VAL A 269 -0.62 -6.53 -1.99
C VAL A 269 0.50 -5.84 -1.23
N CYS A 270 0.48 -5.90 0.10
CA CYS A 270 1.54 -5.35 0.95
C CYS A 270 2.91 -6.00 0.66
N LEU A 271 2.96 -7.32 0.53
CA LEU A 271 4.19 -8.06 0.24
C LEU A 271 4.75 -7.71 -1.15
N SER A 272 3.88 -7.53 -2.15
CA SER A 272 4.27 -7.09 -3.48
C SER A 272 4.89 -5.68 -3.46
N LEU A 273 4.32 -4.75 -2.70
CA LEU A 273 4.84 -3.38 -2.56
C LEU A 273 6.20 -3.34 -1.84
N LEU A 274 6.42 -4.20 -0.84
CA LEU A 274 7.73 -4.39 -0.20
C LEU A 274 8.80 -4.93 -1.16
N MET A 275 8.38 -5.60 -2.24
CA MET A 275 9.25 -6.13 -3.29
C MET A 275 9.30 -5.25 -4.54
N ASP A 276 8.76 -4.02 -4.49
CA ASP A 276 8.74 -3.12 -5.65
C ASP A 276 10.16 -2.86 -6.18
N ARG A 277 10.28 -2.69 -7.50
CA ARG A 277 11.56 -2.38 -8.15
C ARG A 277 12.15 -1.03 -7.69
N ILE A 278 11.30 -0.05 -7.36
CA ILE A 278 11.70 1.29 -6.94
C ILE A 278 11.84 1.37 -5.42
N SER A 279 13.00 1.83 -4.97
CA SER A 279 13.29 1.92 -3.54
C SER A 279 12.32 2.80 -2.77
N SER A 280 11.88 3.93 -3.31
CA SER A 280 10.94 4.85 -2.64
C SER A 280 9.57 4.19 -2.36
N VAL A 281 9.11 3.31 -3.25
CA VAL A 281 7.88 2.52 -3.03
C VAL A 281 8.10 1.53 -1.89
N ARG A 282 9.23 0.79 -1.90
CA ARG A 282 9.57 -0.14 -0.81
C ARG A 282 9.68 0.56 0.55
N GLN A 283 10.28 1.75 0.59
CA GLN A 283 10.39 2.53 1.83
C GLN A 283 9.01 2.94 2.36
N SER A 284 8.09 3.35 1.47
CA SER A 284 6.71 3.66 1.85
C SER A 284 5.94 2.40 2.27
N ALA A 285 6.23 1.25 1.66
CA ALA A 285 5.60 -0.02 2.01
C ALA A 285 6.00 -0.58 3.38
N LEU A 286 7.13 -0.14 3.96
CA LEU A 286 7.55 -0.57 5.30
C LEU A 286 6.53 -0.21 6.40
N SER A 287 5.79 0.90 6.23
CA SER A 287 4.73 1.30 7.17
C SER A 287 3.52 0.36 7.16
N LEU A 288 3.33 -0.42 6.09
CA LEU A 288 2.22 -1.37 5.97
C LEU A 288 2.35 -2.54 6.93
N VAL A 289 3.58 -2.99 7.24
CA VAL A 289 3.80 -4.22 8.02
C VAL A 289 3.31 -4.08 9.46
N PRO A 290 3.68 -3.03 10.24
CA PRO A 290 3.16 -2.87 11.59
C PRO A 290 1.63 -2.75 11.62
N GLU A 291 1.03 -1.98 10.72
CA GLU A 291 -0.43 -1.80 10.66
C GLU A 291 -1.16 -3.11 10.29
N LEU A 292 -0.59 -3.91 9.37
CA LEU A 292 -1.10 -5.24 9.07
C LEU A 292 -1.07 -6.15 10.31
N LEU A 293 0.04 -6.16 11.04
CA LEU A 293 0.15 -6.97 12.28
C LEU A 293 -0.83 -6.50 13.36
N VAL A 294 -1.12 -5.19 13.45
CA VAL A 294 -2.15 -4.64 14.35
C VAL A 294 -3.53 -5.21 14.03
N VAL A 295 -3.91 -5.29 12.75
CA VAL A 295 -5.18 -5.91 12.34
C VAL A 295 -5.22 -7.39 12.70
N LEU A 296 -4.12 -8.11 12.45
CA LEU A 296 -3.99 -9.53 12.74
C LEU A 296 -3.90 -9.86 14.24
N ASN A 297 -3.72 -8.89 15.14
CA ASN A 297 -3.85 -9.14 16.59
C ASN A 297 -5.22 -9.72 16.98
N LYS A 298 -6.24 -9.48 16.16
CA LYS A 298 -7.58 -10.06 16.33
C LYS A 298 -7.64 -11.56 15.98
N ASN A 299 -6.62 -12.11 15.31
CA ASN A 299 -6.50 -13.51 14.95
C ASN A 299 -5.03 -13.98 14.97
N LEU A 300 -4.60 -14.52 16.11
CA LEU A 300 -3.20 -14.89 16.35
C LEU A 300 -2.67 -15.98 15.41
N SER A 301 -3.54 -16.87 14.92
CA SER A 301 -3.17 -17.90 13.96
C SER A 301 -2.74 -17.28 12.63
N LEU A 302 -3.53 -16.35 12.10
CA LEU A 302 -3.20 -15.60 10.88
C LEU A 302 -1.99 -14.70 11.09
N LYS A 303 -1.85 -14.09 12.28
CA LYS A 303 -0.66 -13.31 12.64
C LYS A 303 0.62 -14.16 12.56
N ARG A 304 0.59 -15.38 13.11
CA ARG A 304 1.74 -16.30 13.06
C ARG A 304 2.08 -16.71 11.63
N LEU A 305 1.08 -17.01 10.80
CA LEU A 305 1.30 -17.29 9.38
C LEU A 305 1.98 -16.11 8.68
N MET A 306 1.50 -14.89 8.91
CA MET A 306 2.11 -13.68 8.35
C MET A 306 3.57 -13.49 8.80
N LEU A 307 3.89 -13.70 10.08
CA LEU A 307 5.26 -13.60 10.58
C LEU A 307 6.18 -14.64 9.90
N ASN A 308 5.68 -15.87 9.72
CA ASN A 308 6.40 -16.91 8.99
C ASN A 308 6.63 -16.54 7.51
N GLU A 309 5.67 -15.90 6.86
CA GLU A 309 5.85 -15.40 5.49
C GLU A 309 6.91 -14.30 5.41
N LEU A 310 6.96 -13.38 6.38
CA LEU A 310 8.02 -12.36 6.43
C LEU A 310 9.41 -12.99 6.54
N VAL A 311 9.56 -13.99 7.42
CA VAL A 311 10.82 -14.74 7.56
C VAL A 311 11.17 -15.47 6.28
N THR A 312 10.24 -16.22 5.70
CA THR A 312 10.48 -17.08 4.54
C THR A 312 10.76 -16.26 3.28
N ARG A 313 9.91 -15.26 2.97
CA ARG A 313 10.00 -14.49 1.72
C ARG A 313 11.06 -13.40 1.73
N PHE A 314 11.47 -12.91 2.90
CA PHE A 314 12.48 -11.85 3.03
C PHE A 314 13.73 -12.32 3.74
N GLY A 315 13.59 -12.84 4.97
CA GLY A 315 14.73 -13.23 5.80
C GLY A 315 15.55 -14.40 5.23
N GLN A 316 14.89 -15.36 4.61
CA GLN A 316 15.50 -16.57 4.03
C GLN A 316 15.63 -16.52 2.50
N ALA A 317 15.36 -15.38 1.88
CA ALA A 317 15.38 -15.24 0.43
C ALA A 317 16.79 -15.33 -0.16
N ASP A 318 16.91 -15.85 -1.38
CA ASP A 318 18.19 -15.91 -2.10
C ASP A 318 18.75 -14.52 -2.46
N LEU A 319 17.84 -13.58 -2.72
CA LEU A 319 18.17 -12.20 -3.06
C LEU A 319 18.57 -11.41 -1.81
N TRP A 320 19.80 -10.87 -1.82
CA TRP A 320 20.32 -10.06 -0.71
C TRP A 320 19.47 -8.82 -0.42
N SER A 321 18.85 -8.22 -1.44
CA SER A 321 17.96 -7.06 -1.28
C SER A 321 16.72 -7.39 -0.46
N ARG A 322 16.19 -8.61 -0.55
CA ARG A 322 15.07 -9.08 0.26
C ARG A 322 15.51 -9.36 1.71
N ARG A 323 16.68 -9.96 1.91
CA ARG A 323 17.24 -10.15 3.27
C ARG A 323 17.57 -8.81 3.96
N GLN A 324 18.07 -7.83 3.22
CA GLN A 324 18.22 -6.46 3.72
C GLN A 324 16.85 -5.85 4.09
N MET A 325 15.83 -6.05 3.25
CA MET A 325 14.45 -5.59 3.53
C MET A 325 13.89 -6.23 4.80
N PHE A 326 14.18 -7.51 5.07
CA PHE A 326 13.78 -8.17 6.32
C PHE A 326 14.33 -7.44 7.56
N ALA A 327 15.60 -7.04 7.53
CA ALA A 327 16.20 -6.29 8.62
C ALA A 327 15.57 -4.88 8.79
N GLN A 328 15.14 -4.25 7.69
CA GLN A 328 14.36 -3.00 7.73
C GLN A 328 12.95 -3.21 8.30
N ILE A 329 12.26 -4.28 7.88
CA ILE A 329 10.95 -4.68 8.42
C ILE A 329 11.05 -4.88 9.94
N CYS A 330 12.08 -5.59 10.41
CA CYS A 330 12.35 -5.76 11.84
C CYS A 330 12.51 -4.43 12.57
N SER A 331 13.25 -3.47 11.99
CA SER A 331 13.40 -2.13 12.55
C SER A 331 12.07 -1.40 12.68
N TYR A 332 11.21 -1.47 11.65
CA TYR A 332 9.89 -0.83 11.67
C TYR A 332 8.94 -1.45 12.69
N ILE A 333 8.94 -2.78 12.81
CA ILE A 333 8.15 -3.50 13.83
C ILE A 333 8.60 -3.08 15.23
N LEU A 334 9.91 -3.08 15.50
CA LEU A 334 10.47 -2.65 16.79
C LEU A 334 10.18 -1.18 17.09
N ASN A 335 10.19 -0.31 16.09
CA ASN A 335 9.87 1.10 16.24
C ASN A 335 8.38 1.32 16.62
N TYR A 336 7.47 0.52 16.06
CA TYR A 336 6.06 0.53 16.45
C TYR A 336 5.81 -0.08 17.83
N GLY A 337 6.66 -1.03 18.22
CA GLY A 337 6.67 -1.65 19.55
C GLY A 337 5.43 -2.50 19.84
N GLU A 338 5.07 -2.55 21.13
CA GLU A 338 4.05 -3.44 21.70
C GLU A 338 2.65 -3.32 21.06
N ARG A 339 2.37 -2.23 20.33
CA ARG A 339 1.11 -2.06 19.60
C ARG A 339 0.92 -3.13 18.52
N CYS A 340 1.99 -3.50 17.80
CA CYS A 340 1.90 -4.44 16.67
C CYS A 340 2.44 -5.84 17.02
N LEU A 341 3.56 -5.93 17.73
CA LEU A 341 4.18 -7.20 18.11
C LEU A 341 4.87 -7.02 19.47
N SER A 342 4.59 -7.92 20.41
CA SER A 342 5.22 -7.84 21.71
C SER A 342 6.72 -8.10 21.61
N THR A 343 7.50 -7.54 22.53
CA THR A 343 8.95 -7.79 22.59
C THR A 343 9.26 -9.28 22.70
N ALA A 344 8.45 -10.03 23.46
CA ALA A 344 8.58 -11.48 23.60
C ALA A 344 8.30 -12.22 22.27
N ASP A 345 7.21 -11.86 21.58
CA ASP A 345 6.88 -12.48 20.28
C ASP A 345 7.92 -12.12 19.22
N PHE A 346 8.39 -10.88 19.17
CA PHE A 346 9.49 -10.49 18.27
C PHE A 346 10.73 -11.34 18.52
N ASN A 347 11.09 -11.52 19.80
CA ASN A 347 12.26 -12.28 20.21
C ASN A 347 12.17 -13.77 19.85
N ASN A 348 10.96 -14.33 19.83
CA ASN A 348 10.74 -15.73 19.50
C ASN A 348 10.58 -15.96 17.99
N GLU A 349 9.86 -15.08 17.29
CA GLU A 349 9.40 -15.31 15.92
C GLU A 349 10.33 -14.67 14.86
N LEU A 350 10.93 -13.49 15.13
CA LEU A 350 11.68 -12.72 14.13
C LEU A 350 13.17 -12.57 14.45
N MET A 351 13.52 -12.42 15.74
CA MET A 351 14.91 -12.22 16.19
C MET A 351 15.87 -13.33 15.72
N PRO A 352 15.52 -14.64 15.75
CA PRO A 352 16.46 -15.68 15.32
C PRO A 352 16.92 -15.49 13.86
N CYS A 353 16.00 -15.14 12.97
CA CYS A 353 16.32 -14.85 11.57
C CYS A 353 17.16 -13.57 11.44
N LEU A 354 16.80 -12.51 12.18
CA LEU A 354 17.53 -11.24 12.17
C LEU A 354 19.00 -11.43 12.61
N LEU A 355 19.24 -12.21 13.67
CA LEU A 355 20.59 -12.48 14.18
C LEU A 355 21.40 -13.32 13.20
N ASN A 356 20.77 -14.30 12.52
CA ASN A 356 21.42 -15.09 11.48
C ASN A 356 21.92 -14.22 10.31
N LEU A 357 21.15 -13.20 9.92
CA LEU A 357 21.58 -12.22 8.91
C LEU A 357 22.77 -11.35 9.35
N GLY A 358 23.12 -11.33 10.64
CA GLY A 358 24.34 -10.70 11.14
C GLY A 358 25.63 -11.38 10.65
N SER A 359 25.54 -12.54 10.00
CA SER A 359 26.64 -13.24 9.34
C SER A 359 26.47 -13.33 7.82
N ASP A 360 25.55 -12.55 7.23
CA ASP A 360 25.27 -12.58 5.80
C ASP A 360 26.53 -12.29 4.96
N ARG A 361 26.68 -12.97 3.82
CA ARG A 361 27.80 -12.73 2.90
C ARG A 361 27.84 -11.31 2.33
N VAL A 362 26.71 -10.61 2.26
CA VAL A 362 26.60 -9.25 1.70
C VAL A 362 26.70 -8.20 2.81
N PRO A 363 27.71 -7.30 2.77
CA PRO A 363 27.90 -6.27 3.81
C PRO A 363 26.68 -5.37 4.02
N ASN A 364 25.95 -5.02 2.95
CA ASN A 364 24.74 -4.18 3.04
C ASN A 364 23.61 -4.81 3.89
N VAL A 365 23.54 -6.15 3.94
CA VAL A 365 22.59 -6.86 4.81
C VAL A 365 23.06 -6.74 6.25
N ARG A 366 24.32 -7.07 6.53
CA ARG A 366 24.93 -6.97 7.86
C ARG A 366 24.88 -5.55 8.42
N LEU A 367 25.09 -4.55 7.57
CA LEU A 367 24.97 -3.12 7.87
C LEU A 367 23.57 -2.78 8.37
N MET A 368 22.53 -3.31 7.72
CA MET A 368 21.16 -3.08 8.16
C MET A 368 20.86 -3.78 9.48
N VAL A 369 21.34 -5.02 9.66
CA VAL A 369 21.22 -5.73 10.95
C VAL A 369 21.90 -4.93 12.07
N ALA A 370 23.12 -4.42 11.84
CA ALA A 370 23.83 -3.58 12.80
C ALA A 370 23.03 -2.33 13.18
N LYS A 371 22.47 -1.62 12.19
CA LYS A 371 21.59 -0.45 12.43
C LYS A 371 20.36 -0.83 13.25
N THR A 372 19.66 -1.91 12.89
CA THR A 372 18.45 -2.35 13.58
C THR A 372 18.74 -2.72 15.03
N LEU A 373 19.77 -3.54 15.28
CA LEU A 373 20.15 -3.97 16.62
C LEU A 373 20.63 -2.79 17.49
N TYR A 374 21.48 -1.93 16.94
CA TYR A 374 21.97 -0.76 17.67
C TYR A 374 20.82 0.19 18.05
N THR A 375 19.92 0.48 17.11
CA THR A 375 18.83 1.46 17.31
C THR A 375 17.79 0.97 18.32
N HIS A 376 17.43 -0.31 18.28
CA HIS A 376 16.25 -0.80 19.01
C HIS A 376 16.54 -1.84 20.09
N VAL A 377 17.70 -2.51 20.06
CA VAL A 377 17.97 -3.71 20.87
C VAL A 377 19.00 -3.44 21.95
N VAL A 378 20.15 -2.83 21.61
CA VAL A 378 21.30 -2.66 22.54
C VAL A 378 20.92 -1.90 23.82
N ASN A 379 20.05 -0.89 23.73
CA ASN A 379 19.63 -0.07 24.86
C ASN A 379 18.33 -0.55 25.52
N ASN A 380 17.78 -1.69 25.07
CA ASN A 380 16.55 -2.24 25.61
C ASN A 380 16.88 -3.36 26.60
N SER A 381 16.53 -3.14 27.87
CA SER A 381 16.85 -4.06 28.97
C SER A 381 16.21 -5.44 28.81
N VAL A 382 15.05 -5.54 28.14
CA VAL A 382 14.36 -6.82 27.93
C VAL A 382 15.15 -7.70 26.98
N PHE A 383 15.68 -7.14 25.89
CA PHE A 383 16.50 -7.91 24.96
C PHE A 383 17.88 -8.26 25.54
N MET A 384 18.46 -7.36 26.33
CA MET A 384 19.77 -7.55 26.94
C MET A 384 19.73 -8.37 28.26
N ASP A 385 18.55 -8.81 28.71
CA ASP A 385 18.40 -9.65 29.88
C ASP A 385 19.10 -11.02 29.69
N LEU A 386 19.74 -11.53 30.73
CA LEU A 386 20.40 -12.85 30.73
C LEU A 386 19.41 -14.02 30.58
N GLN A 387 18.15 -13.80 30.95
CA GLN A 387 17.06 -14.77 30.79
C GLN A 387 16.50 -14.80 29.35
N ASN A 388 16.88 -13.85 28.49
CA ASN A 388 16.47 -13.87 27.10
C ASN A 388 17.02 -15.15 26.41
N PRO A 389 16.17 -16.02 25.82
CA PRO A 389 16.63 -17.22 25.10
C PRO A 389 17.66 -16.95 24.00
N GLN A 390 17.61 -15.75 23.40
CA GLN A 390 18.51 -15.31 22.33
C GLN A 390 19.75 -14.56 22.86
N HIS A 391 19.92 -14.36 24.17
CA HIS A 391 20.96 -13.51 24.76
C HIS A 391 22.37 -13.84 24.26
N ASN A 392 22.72 -15.12 24.25
CA ASN A 392 24.06 -15.58 23.85
C ASN A 392 24.32 -15.29 22.35
N VAL A 393 23.35 -15.64 21.49
CA VAL A 393 23.44 -15.42 20.03
C VAL A 393 23.46 -13.93 19.71
N LEU A 394 22.67 -13.13 20.43
CA LEU A 394 22.62 -11.67 20.31
C LEU A 394 23.97 -11.05 20.67
N THR A 395 24.54 -11.42 21.83
CA THR A 395 25.82 -10.89 22.30
C THR A 395 26.97 -11.26 21.37
N GLU A 396 26.99 -12.49 20.88
CA GLU A 396 27.96 -12.93 19.87
C GLU A 396 27.81 -12.13 18.57
N THR A 397 26.56 -11.94 18.11
CA THR A 397 26.26 -11.18 16.89
C THR A 397 26.67 -9.72 16.99
N LEU A 398 26.38 -9.05 18.10
CA LEU A 398 26.85 -7.68 18.36
C LEU A 398 28.38 -7.61 18.33
N THR A 399 29.06 -8.55 18.99
CA THR A 399 30.53 -8.61 19.02
C THR A 399 31.11 -8.80 17.62
N ARG A 400 30.51 -9.66 16.81
CA ARG A 400 30.90 -9.91 15.41
C ARG A 400 30.75 -8.66 14.56
N LEU A 401 29.60 -7.99 14.62
CA LEU A 401 29.32 -6.80 13.81
C LEU A 401 30.26 -5.62 14.17
N ARG A 402 30.67 -5.48 15.43
CA ARG A 402 31.67 -4.48 15.86
C ARG A 402 33.07 -4.76 15.33
N ARG A 403 33.37 -6.03 15.02
CA ARG A 403 34.64 -6.50 14.46
C ARG A 403 34.51 -6.89 12.99
N ASP A 404 33.42 -6.49 12.33
CA ASP A 404 33.14 -6.84 10.93
C ASP A 404 34.28 -6.38 10.01
N GLU A 405 34.52 -7.05 8.89
CA GLU A 405 35.54 -6.64 7.93
C GLU A 405 35.19 -5.31 7.24
N ASP A 406 33.90 -5.08 7.01
CA ASP A 406 33.38 -3.87 6.39
C ASP A 406 33.37 -2.70 7.37
N ARG A 407 33.95 -1.57 6.95
CA ARG A 407 34.10 -0.38 7.79
C ARG A 407 32.76 0.22 8.21
N ASP A 408 31.78 0.23 7.31
CA ASP A 408 30.50 0.86 7.56
C ASP A 408 29.66 -0.01 8.50
N VAL A 409 29.75 -1.35 8.39
CA VAL A 409 29.13 -2.26 9.36
C VAL A 409 29.67 -2.00 10.77
N ARG A 410 31.00 -1.94 10.95
CA ARG A 410 31.61 -1.61 12.25
C ARG A 410 31.12 -0.27 12.79
N TYR A 411 31.08 0.76 11.94
CA TYR A 411 30.66 2.10 12.32
C TYR A 411 29.24 2.13 12.93
N PHE A 412 28.28 1.44 12.29
CA PHE A 412 26.90 1.39 12.77
C PHE A 412 26.68 0.40 13.91
N ALA A 413 27.53 -0.63 14.07
CA ALA A 413 27.45 -1.58 15.19
C ALA A 413 27.92 -0.99 16.53
N ASP A 414 28.81 -0.01 16.48
CA ASP A 414 29.50 0.50 17.67
C ASP A 414 29.07 1.89 18.13
N SER A 415 28.16 2.57 17.42
CA SER A 415 27.96 4.04 17.46
C SER A 415 28.00 4.69 18.86
N ASN A 416 29.22 4.83 19.40
CA ASN A 416 29.62 5.66 20.52
C ASN A 416 30.04 7.04 19.98
N ARG A 417 29.61 7.37 18.76
CA ARG A 417 29.83 8.63 18.06
C ARG A 417 28.51 9.02 17.42
N GLY A 418 27.71 9.77 18.18
CA GLY A 418 26.40 10.23 17.73
C GLY A 418 26.52 11.03 16.42
N PHE A 419 25.66 10.70 15.48
CA PHE A 419 25.17 11.70 14.53
C PHE A 419 23.69 11.87 14.79
N GLY A 420 23.32 13.11 15.09
CA GLY A 420 21.94 13.52 15.23
C GLY A 420 21.15 13.12 13.99
N ILE A 421 20.09 12.37 14.24
CA ILE A 421 19.00 12.20 13.29
C ILE A 421 18.35 13.59 13.19
N SER A 422 18.66 14.34 12.13
CA SER A 422 17.77 15.42 11.72
C SER A 422 16.52 14.76 11.16
N ALA A 423 15.46 14.75 11.96
CA ALA A 423 14.11 14.56 11.45
C ALA A 423 13.82 15.71 10.48
N ASN A 424 13.57 15.37 9.22
CA ASN A 424 12.80 16.16 8.26
C ASN A 424 12.00 15.18 7.41
#